data_AF-A0A952TAK6-F1
#
_entry.id   AF-A0A952TAK6-F1
#
_cell.length_a   1.000
_cell.length_b   1.000
_cell.length_c   1.000
_cell.angle_alpha   90.00
_cell.angle_beta   90.00
_cell.angle_gamma   90.00
#
_symmetry.space_group_name_H-M   'P 1'
#
loop_
_entity.id
_entity.type
_entity.pdbx_description
1 polymer ?
#
loop_
_entity_poly.entity_id
_entity_poly.type
_entity_poly.pdbx_seq_one_letter_code
_entity_poly.pdbx_strand_id
1 'polypeptide(L)'
;MKKTIALLTLLTFTLTYCGQKKTEEDPNKALYNEVMDIHDEVMPGMEELFRLKKKLEQEISNSPDLVEGKKQELEQTILLLDSASKSMMVWMREFSPEDYEKEKQRDYLESELKRVNTVKDVMLEALEQGRKAAQD
;
A
#
# COMPACT_ATOMS: atom_id res chain seq x y z
N MET A 1 -44.43 44.48 -44.62
CA MET A 1 -43.48 45.47 -45.21
C MET A 1 -42.83 46.25 -44.07
N LYS A 2 -41.48 46.23 -44.00
CA LYS A 2 -40.55 47.36 -43.64
C LYS A 2 -40.95 48.23 -42.41
N LYS A 3 -40.15 48.45 -41.35
CA LYS A 3 -38.69 48.51 -41.15
C LYS A 3 -38.37 48.60 -39.63
N THR A 4 -37.13 48.25 -39.34
CA THR A 4 -36.33 48.26 -38.10
C THR A 4 -36.05 49.65 -37.47
N ILE A 5 -35.57 49.65 -36.21
CA ILE A 5 -34.43 50.41 -35.58
C ILE A 5 -34.79 50.61 -34.07
N ALA A 6 -34.20 49.93 -33.08
CA ALA A 6 -32.84 49.86 -32.52
C ALA A 6 -32.64 50.71 -31.23
N LEU A 7 -32.03 50.06 -30.22
CA LEU A 7 -30.93 50.52 -29.35
C LEU A 7 -31.20 50.93 -27.86
N LEU A 8 -30.27 50.45 -27.02
CA LEU A 8 -29.83 50.83 -25.66
C LEU A 8 -30.36 50.10 -24.40
N THR A 9 -29.68 48.99 -24.09
CA THR A 9 -28.88 48.72 -22.86
C THR A 9 -29.39 49.18 -21.48
N LEU A 10 -29.51 48.22 -20.54
CA LEU A 10 -28.74 48.28 -19.28
C LEU A 10 -28.51 46.90 -18.67
N LEU A 11 -27.24 46.71 -18.32
CA LEU A 11 -26.54 45.61 -17.68
C LEU A 11 -26.91 45.48 -16.18
N THR A 12 -27.20 44.26 -15.71
CA THR A 12 -26.84 43.83 -14.33
C THR A 12 -26.35 42.37 -14.33
N PHE A 13 -25.04 42.22 -14.53
CA PHE A 13 -24.11 41.49 -13.64
C PHE A 13 -24.63 41.53 -12.18
N THR A 14 -24.56 40.56 -11.28
CA THR A 14 -23.78 39.33 -11.03
C THR A 14 -24.52 38.66 -9.85
N LEU A 15 -24.48 37.36 -9.61
CA LEU A 15 -23.36 36.64 -9.00
C LEU A 15 -23.61 35.15 -9.22
N THR A 16 -22.90 34.56 -10.17
CA THR A 16 -22.53 33.15 -10.09
C THR A 16 -21.62 33.00 -8.88
N TYR A 17 -22.17 32.57 -7.74
CA TYR A 17 -21.40 32.07 -6.62
C TYR A 17 -20.81 30.72 -7.02
N CYS A 18 -19.75 30.78 -7.82
CA CYS A 18 -18.81 29.66 -7.93
C CYS A 18 -17.90 29.80 -6.72
N GLY A 19 -18.28 29.17 -5.62
CA GLY A 19 -17.38 28.88 -4.51
C GLY A 19 -16.32 27.88 -4.97
N GLN A 20 -15.42 28.29 -5.87
CA GLN A 20 -14.14 27.62 -6.05
C GLN A 20 -13.35 27.88 -4.77
N LYS A 21 -13.55 27.02 -3.77
CA LYS A 21 -12.46 26.66 -2.87
C LYS A 21 -11.34 26.21 -3.80
N LYS A 22 -10.32 27.04 -3.98
CA LYS A 22 -9.03 26.56 -4.44
C LYS A 22 -8.63 25.51 -3.41
N THR A 23 -8.85 24.24 -3.72
CA THR A 23 -8.21 23.15 -3.01
C THR A 23 -6.73 23.41 -3.22
N GLU A 24 -6.04 23.92 -2.19
CA GLU A 24 -4.59 23.93 -2.22
C GLU A 24 -4.14 22.51 -2.51
N GLU A 25 -3.49 22.32 -3.65
CA GLU A 25 -2.92 21.05 -4.02
C GLU A 25 -1.85 20.72 -2.98
N ASP A 26 -2.03 19.59 -2.28
CA ASP A 26 -1.08 19.14 -1.28
C ASP A 26 0.28 18.86 -1.97
N PRO A 27 1.35 19.59 -1.61
CA PRO A 27 2.66 19.44 -2.25
C PRO A 27 3.25 18.03 -2.07
N ASN A 28 2.77 17.27 -1.09
CA ASN A 28 3.28 15.93 -0.77
C ASN A 28 2.45 14.80 -1.40
N LYS A 29 1.35 15.12 -2.10
CA LYS A 29 0.42 14.13 -2.64
C LYS A 29 1.07 13.09 -3.55
N ALA A 30 1.99 13.52 -4.42
CA ALA A 30 2.67 12.61 -5.33
C ALA A 30 3.54 11.58 -4.58
N LEU A 31 4.28 12.04 -3.56
CA LEU A 31 5.13 11.18 -2.74
C LEU A 31 4.29 10.24 -1.85
N TYR A 32 3.19 10.74 -1.28
CA TYR A 32 2.24 9.89 -0.56
C TYR A 32 1.71 8.76 -1.46
N ASN A 33 1.29 9.10 -2.67
CA ASN A 33 0.81 8.09 -3.62
C ASN A 33 1.89 7.07 -3.95
N GLU A 34 3.15 7.49 -4.16
CA GLU A 34 4.26 6.57 -4.42
C GLU A 34 4.47 5.57 -3.27
N VAL A 35 4.37 6.03 -2.02
CA VAL A 35 4.42 5.14 -0.84
C VAL A 35 3.26 4.14 -0.85
N MET A 36 2.05 4.61 -1.15
CA MET A 36 0.85 3.77 -1.18
C MET A 36 0.82 2.79 -2.36
N ASP A 37 1.35 3.17 -3.51
CA ASP A 37 1.45 2.30 -4.69
C ASP A 37 2.30 1.05 -4.38
N ILE A 38 3.38 1.21 -3.61
CA ILE A 38 4.22 0.07 -3.18
C ILE A 38 3.47 -0.82 -2.18
N HIS A 39 2.74 -0.22 -1.22
CA HIS A 39 1.87 -0.97 -0.31
C HIS A 39 0.86 -1.81 -1.11
N ASP A 40 0.16 -1.17 -2.05
CA ASP A 40 -0.90 -1.80 -2.85
C ASP A 40 -0.34 -2.88 -3.80
N GLU A 41 0.89 -2.70 -4.31
CA GLU A 41 1.56 -3.68 -5.15
C GLU A 41 1.74 -5.04 -4.46
N VAL A 42 2.16 -5.03 -3.19
CA VAL A 42 2.46 -6.27 -2.44
C VAL A 42 1.32 -6.75 -1.56
N MET A 43 0.31 -5.91 -1.29
CA MET A 43 -0.82 -6.26 -0.43
C MET A 43 -1.57 -7.53 -0.87
N PRO A 44 -1.80 -7.81 -2.17
CA PRO A 44 -2.37 -9.10 -2.61
C PRO A 44 -1.57 -10.32 -2.13
N GLY A 45 -0.26 -10.16 -1.92
CA GLY A 45 0.63 -11.21 -1.40
C GLY A 45 0.35 -11.64 0.03
N MET A 46 -0.36 -10.83 0.84
CA MET A 46 -0.66 -11.17 2.24
C MET A 46 -1.55 -12.41 2.36
N GLU A 47 -2.54 -12.57 1.49
CA GLU A 47 -3.38 -13.77 1.47
C GLU A 47 -2.55 -15.01 1.09
N GLU A 48 -1.64 -14.85 0.14
CA GLU A 48 -0.77 -15.93 -0.29
C GLU A 48 0.22 -16.35 0.82
N LEU A 49 0.84 -15.40 1.53
CA LEU A 49 1.69 -15.68 2.70
C LEU A 49 0.95 -16.54 3.73
N PHE A 50 -0.28 -16.16 4.07
CA PHE A 50 -1.12 -16.92 5.00
C PHE A 50 -1.42 -18.34 4.50
N ARG A 51 -1.80 -18.47 3.22
CA ARG A 51 -2.10 -19.77 2.61
C ARG A 51 -0.88 -20.69 2.57
N LEU A 52 0.29 -20.16 2.19
CA LEU A 52 1.54 -20.90 2.17
C LEU A 52 1.89 -21.39 3.58
N LYS A 53 1.85 -20.48 4.57
CA LYS A 53 2.09 -20.83 5.97
C LYS A 53 1.21 -21.98 6.43
N LYS A 54 -0.11 -21.89 6.17
CA LYS A 54 -1.07 -22.94 6.54
C LYS A 54 -0.77 -24.28 5.87
N LYS A 55 -0.35 -24.25 4.60
CA LYS A 55 0.03 -25.47 3.87
C LYS A 55 1.25 -26.14 4.50
N LEU A 56 2.31 -25.38 4.80
CA LEU A 56 3.52 -25.94 5.41
C LEU A 56 3.24 -26.46 6.83
N GLU A 57 2.43 -25.75 7.63
CA GLU A 57 1.99 -26.24 8.95
C GLU A 57 1.25 -27.58 8.85
N GLN A 58 0.37 -27.73 7.85
CA GLN A 58 -0.35 -28.98 7.60
C GLN A 58 0.57 -30.11 7.15
N GLU A 59 1.56 -29.82 6.31
CA GLU A 59 2.55 -30.80 5.85
C GLU A 59 3.32 -31.42 7.03
N ILE A 60 3.80 -30.57 7.94
CA ILE A 60 4.47 -31.02 9.18
C ILE A 60 3.50 -31.85 10.03
N SER A 61 2.27 -31.36 10.24
CA SER A 61 1.29 -32.04 11.09
C SER A 61 0.83 -33.40 10.55
N ASN A 62 0.78 -33.57 9.23
CA ASN A 62 0.33 -34.80 8.58
C ASN A 62 1.46 -35.81 8.34
N SER A 63 2.72 -35.41 8.57
CA SER A 63 3.90 -36.22 8.31
C SER A 63 4.70 -36.45 9.60
N PRO A 64 4.22 -37.31 10.52
CA PRO A 64 4.90 -37.55 11.81
C PRO A 64 6.31 -38.17 11.64
N ASP A 65 6.55 -38.86 10.52
CA ASP A 65 7.83 -39.48 10.17
C ASP A 65 8.72 -38.57 9.29
N LEU A 66 8.40 -37.27 9.21
CA LEU A 66 9.18 -36.31 8.42
C LEU A 66 10.63 -36.27 8.93
N VAL A 67 11.58 -36.32 7.99
CA VAL A 67 13.00 -36.21 8.31
C VAL A 67 13.25 -34.88 9.03
N GLU A 68 13.92 -34.93 10.18
CA GLU A 68 14.13 -33.76 11.05
C GLU A 68 14.72 -32.55 10.32
N GLY A 69 15.65 -32.77 9.39
CA GLY A 69 16.20 -31.69 8.56
C GLY A 69 15.14 -31.00 7.71
N LYS A 70 14.28 -31.75 7.03
CA LYS A 70 13.17 -31.20 6.22
C LYS A 70 12.15 -30.49 7.11
N LYS A 71 11.86 -31.04 8.29
CA LYS A 71 10.98 -30.38 9.27
C LYS A 71 11.51 -29.00 9.67
N GLN A 72 12.80 -28.91 9.98
CA GLN A 72 13.44 -27.64 10.34
C GLN A 72 13.41 -26.62 9.19
N GLU A 73 13.63 -27.06 7.95
CA GLU A 73 13.51 -26.20 6.76
C GLU A 73 12.09 -25.62 6.59
N LEU A 74 11.05 -26.46 6.78
CA LEU A 74 9.65 -26.02 6.72
C LEU A 74 9.32 -25.04 7.87
N GLU A 75 9.77 -25.32 9.09
CA GLU A 75 9.58 -24.44 10.25
C GLU A 75 10.26 -23.07 10.04
N GLN A 76 11.47 -23.04 9.49
CA GLN A 76 12.16 -21.79 9.14
C GLN A 76 11.39 -20.99 8.08
N THR A 77 10.86 -21.67 7.07
CA THR A 77 10.04 -21.02 6.04
C THR A 77 8.74 -20.46 6.62
N ILE A 78 8.08 -21.19 7.53
CA ILE A 78 6.89 -20.72 8.26
C ILE A 78 7.20 -19.44 9.04
N LEU A 79 8.33 -19.38 9.74
CA LEU A 79 8.77 -18.19 10.48
C LEU A 79 9.02 -17.00 9.54
N LEU A 80 9.61 -17.23 8.37
CA LEU A 80 9.83 -16.19 7.36
C LEU A 80 8.49 -15.61 6.84
N LEU A 81 7.52 -16.48 6.51
CA LEU A 81 6.18 -16.08 6.06
C LEU A 81 5.43 -15.25 7.12
N ASP A 82 5.55 -15.65 8.40
CA ASP A 82 4.96 -14.91 9.52
C ASP A 82 5.62 -13.55 9.74
N SER A 83 6.96 -13.50 9.66
CA SER A 83 7.74 -12.27 9.77
C SER A 83 7.38 -11.27 8.67
N ALA A 84 7.23 -11.72 7.42
CA ALA A 84 6.82 -10.89 6.30
C ALA A 84 5.39 -10.35 6.46
N SER A 85 4.46 -11.19 6.93
CA SER A 85 3.10 -10.73 7.23
C SER A 85 3.10 -9.66 8.32
N LYS A 86 3.93 -9.87 9.36
CA LYS A 86 4.06 -8.95 10.48
C LYS A 86 4.72 -7.64 10.09
N SER A 87 5.70 -7.63 9.19
CA SER A 87 6.37 -6.40 8.76
C SER A 87 5.39 -5.44 8.08
N MET A 88 4.54 -5.94 7.18
CA MET A 88 3.48 -5.14 6.56
C MET A 88 2.45 -4.63 7.58
N MET A 89 1.98 -5.50 8.50
CA MET A 89 1.04 -5.08 9.55
C MET A 89 1.62 -4.03 10.51
N VAL A 90 2.91 -4.15 10.85
CA VAL A 90 3.60 -3.16 11.68
C VAL A 90 3.72 -1.84 10.94
N TRP A 91 4.13 -1.87 9.67
CA TRP A 91 4.26 -0.67 8.85
C TRP A 91 2.91 0.05 8.72
N MET A 92 1.83 -0.65 8.35
CA MET A 92 0.50 -0.03 8.23
C MET A 92 0.00 0.60 9.54
N ARG A 93 0.35 0.04 10.70
CA ARG A 93 -0.03 0.60 12.00
C ARG A 93 0.77 1.85 12.37
N GLU A 94 2.01 1.93 11.90
CA GLU A 94 2.94 3.03 12.20
C GLU A 94 2.92 4.13 11.14
N PHE A 95 2.27 3.89 10.00
CA PHE A 95 2.11 4.87 8.93
C PHE A 95 1.02 5.88 9.28
N SER A 96 1.43 7.08 9.71
CA SER A 96 0.58 8.17 10.19
C SER A 96 1.06 9.53 9.65
N PRO A 97 0.97 9.76 8.33
CA PRO A 97 1.42 11.01 7.71
C PRO A 97 0.65 12.25 8.17
N GLU A 98 -0.55 12.08 8.74
CA GLU A 98 -1.38 13.14 9.31
C GLU A 98 -0.83 13.75 10.60
N ASP A 99 0.10 13.07 11.29
CA ASP A 99 0.75 13.57 12.51
C ASP A 99 1.80 14.65 12.23
N TYR A 100 2.09 14.92 10.96
CA TYR A 100 3.15 15.83 10.51
C TYR A 100 2.59 17.05 9.78
N GLU A 101 3.09 18.23 10.15
CA GLU A 101 2.88 19.47 9.38
C GLU A 101 3.43 19.33 7.95
N LYS A 102 2.83 20.02 6.97
CA LYS A 102 3.13 19.87 5.54
C LYS A 102 4.64 19.94 5.21
N GLU A 103 5.38 20.83 5.86
CA GLU A 103 6.81 21.01 5.63
C GLU A 103 7.66 19.82 6.14
N LYS A 104 7.22 19.15 7.22
CA LYS A 104 7.90 17.98 7.80
C LYS A 104 7.39 16.65 7.24
N GLN A 105 6.18 16.65 6.71
CA GLN A 105 5.55 15.48 6.13
C GLN A 105 6.34 14.95 4.93
N ARG A 106 7.03 15.80 4.17
CA ARG A 106 7.89 15.39 3.06
C ARG A 106 9.02 14.46 3.52
N ASP A 107 9.78 14.87 4.54
CA ASP A 107 10.89 14.08 5.10
C ASP A 107 10.39 12.76 5.71
N TYR A 108 9.22 12.80 6.37
CA TYR A 108 8.56 11.61 6.88
C TYR A 108 8.22 10.63 5.75
N LEU A 109 7.55 11.08 4.70
CA LEU A 109 7.17 10.24 3.57
C LEU A 109 8.39 9.71 2.80
N GLU A 110 9.48 10.48 2.68
CA GLU A 110 10.74 9.97 2.10
C GLU A 110 11.35 8.84 2.94
N SER A 111 11.17 8.88 4.27
CA SER A 111 11.59 7.81 5.16
C SER A 111 10.67 6.59 5.06
N GLU A 112 9.35 6.81 4.97
CA GLU A 112 8.36 5.75 4.80
C GLU A 112 8.49 5.06 3.44
N LEU A 113 8.85 5.79 2.39
CA LEU A 113 9.15 5.22 1.08
C LEU A 113 10.27 4.18 1.17
N LYS A 114 11.33 4.45 1.94
CA LYS A 114 12.41 3.47 2.16
C LYS A 114 11.91 2.28 2.98
N ARG A 115 11.12 2.53 4.03
CA ARG A 115 10.59 1.48 4.90
C ARG A 115 9.64 0.54 4.15
N VAL A 116 8.71 1.06 3.35
CA VAL A 116 7.75 0.26 2.59
C VAL A 116 8.44 -0.54 1.47
N ASN A 117 9.53 -0.02 0.86
CA ASN A 117 10.36 -0.80 -0.06
C ASN A 117 11.02 -1.99 0.66
N THR A 118 11.56 -1.81 1.86
CA THR A 118 12.08 -2.94 2.66
C THR A 118 10.99 -3.95 2.99
N VAL A 119 9.77 -3.50 3.33
CA VAL A 119 8.62 -4.40 3.55
C VAL A 119 8.31 -5.20 2.29
N LYS A 120 8.27 -4.54 1.12
CA LYS A 120 8.08 -5.19 -0.19
C LYS A 120 9.13 -6.26 -0.43
N ASP A 121 10.41 -5.97 -0.25
CA ASP A 121 11.49 -6.93 -0.48
C ASP A 121 11.34 -8.18 0.40
N VAL A 122 11.06 -7.98 1.70
CA VAL A 122 10.83 -9.08 2.65
C VAL A 122 9.61 -9.92 2.25
N MET A 123 8.53 -9.28 1.78
CA MET A 123 7.34 -10.00 1.32
C MET A 123 7.62 -10.83 0.07
N LEU A 124 8.31 -10.27 -0.92
CA LEU A 124 8.64 -10.96 -2.16
C LEU A 124 9.57 -12.15 -1.91
N GLU A 125 10.58 -11.98 -1.05
CA GLU A 125 11.47 -13.07 -0.65
C GLU A 125 10.71 -14.19 0.07
N ALA A 126 9.86 -13.84 1.05
CA ALA A 126 9.07 -14.81 1.78
C ALA A 126 8.09 -15.59 0.87
N LEU A 127 7.46 -14.91 -0.09
CA LEU A 127 6.60 -15.54 -1.09
C LEU A 127 7.39 -16.51 -1.97
N GLU A 128 8.58 -16.12 -2.43
CA GLU A 128 9.45 -16.99 -3.23
C GLU A 128 9.82 -18.26 -2.44
N GLN A 129 10.31 -18.12 -1.21
CA GLN A 129 10.72 -19.26 -0.38
C GLN A 129 9.53 -20.15 0.00
N GLY A 130 8.40 -19.55 0.37
CA GLY A 130 7.18 -20.30 0.68
C GLY A 130 6.66 -21.09 -0.51
N ARG A 131 6.70 -20.53 -1.73
CA ARG A 131 6.32 -21.24 -2.95
C ARG A 131 7.24 -22.42 -3.25
N LYS A 132 8.55 -22.27 -3.05
CA LYS A 132 9.54 -23.36 -3.21
C LYS A 132 9.28 -24.47 -2.19
N ALA A 133 9.18 -24.11 -0.91
CA ALA A 133 8.94 -25.08 0.16
C ALA A 133 7.62 -25.85 -0.02
N ALA A 134 6.59 -25.20 -0.59
CA ALA A 134 5.29 -25.81 -0.84
C ALA A 134 5.21 -26.65 -2.13
N GLN A 135 6.27 -26.75 -2.93
CA GLN A 135 6.30 -27.54 -4.18
C GLN A 135 7.03 -28.89 -4.00
N ASP A 136 7.82 -29.03 -2.95
CA ASP A 136 8.50 -30.28 -2.57
C ASP A 136 7.52 -31.30 -1.95
#